data_AF-A0A2D9Y746-F1
#
_entry.id   AF-A0A2D9Y746-F1
#
_cell.length_a   1.000
_cell.length_b   1.000
_cell.length_c   1.000
_cell.angle_alpha   90.00
_cell.angle_beta   90.00
_cell.angle_gamma   90.00
#
_symmetry.space_group_name_H-M   'P 1'
#
loop_
_entity.id
_entity.type
_entity.pdbx_description
1 polymer ?
#
loop_
_entity_poly.entity_id
_entity_poly.type
_entity_poly.pdbx_seq_one_letter_code
_entity_poly.pdbx_strand_id
1 'polypeptide(L)' 'MSVDSDGRVILPPEFISHAGIAEVASFVGLGKSFQIWSPETFAKHREKNRLRARQQGATLRIVPSSSERT' A
#
# COMPACT_ATOMS: atom_id res chain seq x y z
N MET A 1 -17.35 -6.48 2.64
CA MET A 1 -17.38 -5.01 2.57
C MET A 1 -17.87 -4.62 1.19
N SER A 2 -18.93 -3.84 1.12
CA SER A 2 -19.42 -3.23 -0.12
C SER A 2 -18.74 -1.89 -0.35
N VAL A 3 -18.64 -1.49 -1.61
CA VAL A 3 -18.29 -0.14 -2.03
C VAL A 3 -19.60 0.59 -2.33
N ASP A 4 -19.75 1.83 -1.87
CA ASP A 4 -20.94 2.63 -2.21
C ASP A 4 -20.86 3.22 -3.64
N SER A 5 -21.91 3.91 -4.07
CA SER A 5 -21.96 4.57 -5.39
C SER A 5 -20.87 5.62 -5.61
N ASP A 6 -20.33 6.17 -4.52
CA ASP A 6 -19.31 7.22 -4.54
C ASP A 6 -17.89 6.64 -4.45
N GLY A 7 -17.76 5.31 -4.43
CA GLY A 7 -16.46 4.63 -4.35
C GLY A 7 -15.89 4.53 -2.93
N ARG A 8 -16.66 4.86 -1.87
CA ARG A 8 -16.19 4.76 -0.48
C ARG A 8 -16.36 3.35 0.06
N VAL A 9 -15.47 3.00 0.99
CA VAL A 9 -15.55 1.77 1.79
C VAL A 9 -15.54 2.12 3.27
N ILE A 10 -16.44 1.49 4.04
CA ILE A 10 -16.46 1.65 5.50
C ILE A 10 -15.50 0.65 6.10
N LEU A 11 -14.36 1.11 6.62
CA LEU A 11 -13.40 0.23 7.30
C LEU A 11 -13.95 -0.17 8.69
N PRO A 12 -13.98 -1.46 9.05
CA PRO A 12 -14.47 -1.89 10.35
C PRO A 12 -13.50 -1.43 11.46
N PRO A 13 -14.00 -1.13 12.68
CA PRO A 13 -13.19 -0.64 13.78
C PRO A 13 -11.98 -1.52 14.12
N GLU A 14 -12.11 -2.84 13.99
CA GLU A 14 -11.04 -3.80 14.25
C GLU A 14 -9.86 -3.65 13.29
N PHE A 15 -10.11 -3.24 12.03
CA PHE A 15 -9.05 -3.00 11.06
C PHE A 15 -8.37 -1.64 11.28
N ILE A 16 -9.13 -0.63 11.70
CA ILE A 16 -8.60 0.67 12.13
C ILE A 16 -7.65 0.46 13.31
N SER A 17 -8.11 -0.26 14.35
CA SER A 17 -7.32 -0.56 15.53
C SER A 17 -6.08 -1.40 15.21
N HIS A 18 -6.21 -2.42 14.35
CA HIS A 18 -5.09 -3.25 13.94
C HIS A 18 -4.02 -2.45 13.18
N ALA A 19 -4.44 -1.58 12.27
CA ALA A 19 -3.53 -0.75 11.47
C ALA A 19 -2.97 0.45 12.24
N GLY A 20 -3.47 0.73 13.44
CA GLY A 20 -3.10 1.89 14.26
C GLY A 20 -3.43 3.22 13.56
N ILE A 21 -4.52 3.26 12.78
CA ILE A 21 -4.95 4.44 12.03
C ILE A 21 -5.78 5.33 12.96
N ALA A 22 -5.47 6.63 12.96
CA ALA A 22 -6.26 7.66 13.61
C ALA A 22 -6.89 8.57 12.54
N GLU A 23 -6.60 9.87 12.55
CA GLU A 23 -7.16 10.85 11.61
C GLU A 23 -6.64 10.72 10.17
N VAL A 24 -5.43 10.17 10.00
CA VAL A 24 -4.74 10.14 8.70
C VAL A 24 -4.33 8.72 8.36
N ALA A 25 -4.56 8.35 7.10
CA ALA A 25 -4.16 7.08 6.52
C ALA A 25 -3.33 7.30 5.25
N SER A 26 -2.40 6.38 4.99
CA SER A 26 -1.64 6.28 3.74
C SER A 26 -2.13 5.10 2.91
N PHE A 27 -2.36 5.33 1.62
CA PHE A 27 -2.72 4.30 0.65
C PHE A 27 -1.47 3.91 -0.15
N VAL A 28 -1.07 2.64 -0.06
CA VAL A 28 0.18 2.13 -0.64
C VAL A 28 -0.15 1.12 -1.72
N GLY A 29 0.13 1.47 -2.97
CA GLY A 29 -0.15 0.60 -4.13
C GLY A 29 0.81 -0.60 -4.22
N LEU A 30 0.24 -1.77 -4.57
CA LEU A 30 0.94 -3.04 -4.80
C LEU A 30 0.61 -3.61 -6.20
N GLY A 31 0.30 -2.74 -7.15
CA GLY A 31 -0.16 -3.11 -8.48
C GLY A 31 -1.66 -3.37 -8.51
N LYS A 32 -2.09 -4.63 -8.35
CA LYS A 32 -3.51 -5.02 -8.43
C LYS A 32 -4.31 -4.75 -7.15
N SER A 33 -3.63 -4.39 -6.07
CA SER A 33 -4.21 -4.09 -4.77
C SER A 33 -3.47 -2.92 -4.12
N PHE A 34 -3.97 -2.48 -2.98
CA PHE A 34 -3.29 -1.50 -2.13
C PHE A 34 -3.42 -1.91 -0.68
N GLN A 35 -2.56 -1.35 0.16
CA GLN A 35 -2.65 -1.44 1.60
C GLN A 35 -2.99 -0.08 2.19
N ILE A 36 -3.65 -0.09 3.34
CA ILE A 36 -3.94 1.11 4.13
C ILE A 36 -3.09 1.05 5.40
N TRP A 37 -2.38 2.13 5.69
CA TRP A 37 -1.46 2.21 6.83
C TRP A 37 -1.63 3.51 7.62
N SER A 38 -1.25 3.50 8.89
CA SER A 38 -0.81 4.73 9.56
C SER A 38 0.45 5.28 8.88
N PRO A 39 0.53 6.59 8.57
CA PRO A 39 1.69 7.20 7.93
C PRO A 39 3.01 6.94 8.66
N GLU A 40 2.99 7.02 9.99
CA GLU A 40 4.19 6.84 10.82
C GLU A 40 4.72 5.40 10.74
N THR A 41 3.82 4.42 10.90
CA THR A 41 4.17 3.00 10.82
C THR A 41 4.66 2.63 9.43
N PHE A 42 4.03 3.17 8.37
CA PHE A 42 4.47 2.93 7.00
C PHE A 42 5.86 3.53 6.73
N ALA A 43 6.17 4.72 7.24
CA ALA A 43 7.49 5.32 7.05
C ALA A 43 8.62 4.43 7.59
N LYS A 44 8.43 3.87 8.79
CA LYS A 44 9.36 2.90 9.41
C LYS A 44 9.47 1.61 8.59
N HIS A 45 8.33 1.07 8.15
CA HIS A 45 8.28 -0.13 7.31
C HIS A 45 9.02 0.09 5.98
N ARG A 46 8.77 1.23 5.32
CA ARG A 46 9.38 1.59 4.04
C ARG A 46 10.89 1.74 4.17
N GLU A 47 11.40 2.34 5.24
CA GLU A 47 12.85 2.44 5.47
C GLU A 47 13.50 1.07 5.66
N LYS A 48 12.92 0.22 6.53
CA LYS A 48 13.40 -1.16 6.74
C LYS A 48 13.48 -1.94 5.43
N ASN A 49 12.45 -1.84 4.59
CA ASN A 49 12.43 -2.52 3.29
C ASN A 49 13.48 -1.96 2.31
N ARG A 50 13.68 -0.64 2.29
CA ARG A 50 14.73 -0.01 1.46
C ARG A 50 16.12 -0.49 1.87
N LEU A 51 16.41 -0.52 3.17
CA LEU A 51 17.68 -1.02 3.69
C LEU A 51 17.92 -2.48 3.30
N ARG A 52 16.90 -3.33 3.48
CA ARG A 52 16.97 -4.73 3.07
C ARG A 52 17.22 -4.90 1.58
N ALA A 53 16.50 -4.16 0.73
CA ALA A 53 16.68 -4.21 -0.72
C ALA A 53 18.11 -3.82 -1.13
N ARG A 54 18.67 -2.75 -0.52
CA ARG A 54 20.06 -2.33 -0.74
C ARG A 54 21.06 -3.41 -0.34
N GLN A 55 20.89 -4.01 0.84
CA GLN A 55 21.78 -5.09 1.33
C GLN A 55 21.76 -6.32 0.42
N GLN A 56 20.63 -6.60 -0.21
CA GLN A 56 20.45 -7.74 -1.11
C GLN A 56 20.80 -7.42 -2.57
N GLY A 57 21.22 -6.18 -2.88
CA GLY A 57 21.47 -5.75 -4.25
C GLY A 57 20.23 -5.81 -5.16
N ALA A 58 19.03 -5.80 -4.57
CA ALA A 58 17.79 -5.95 -5.32
C ALA A 58 17.52 -4.70 -6.16
N THR A 59 17.37 -4.88 -7.47
CA THR A 59 17.00 -3.83 -8.41
C THR A 59 15.61 -4.09 -8.97
N LEU A 60 14.89 -3.03 -9.32
CA LEU A 60 13.58 -3.16 -9.96
C LEU A 60 13.76 -3.73 -11.37
N ARG A 61 13.12 -4.87 -11.63
CA ARG A 61 13.01 -5.41 -12.99
C ARG A 61 11.95 -4.61 -13.74
N ILE A 62 12.38 -3.80 -14.70
CA ILE A 62 11.48 -3.09 -15.61
C ILE A 62 10.91 -4.12 -16.58
N VAL A 63 9.63 -4.48 -16.41
CA VAL A 63 8.88 -5.25 -17.42
C VAL A 63 8.23 -4.23 -18.35
N PRO A 64 8.47 -4.29 -19.68
CA PRO A 64 7.82 -3.39 -20.62
C PRO A 64 6.30 -3.50 -20.49
N SER A 65 5.61 -2.36 -20.39
CA SER A 65 4.16 -2.32 -20.44
C SER A 65 3.71 -2.72 -21.84
N SER A 66 3.09 -3.89 -21.99
CA SER A 66 2.42 -4.29 -23.24
C SER A 66 1.13 -3.48 -23.42
N SER A 67 1.27 -2.21 -23.79
CA SER A 67 0.17 -1.38 -24.27
C SER A 67 -0.02 -1.60 -25.77
N GLU A 68 -0.42 -2.82 -26.14
CA GLU A 68 -1.02 -3.14 -27.44
C GLU A 68 -2.09 -4.21 -27.22
N ARG A 69 -3.33 -3.75 -27.06
CA ARG A 69 -4.52 -4.53 -27.43
C ARG A 69 -5.60 -3.53 -27.76
N THR A 70 -5.73 -3.31 -29.08
CA THR A 70 -6.88 -2.87 -29.87
C THR A 70 -8.14 -2.47 -29.12
#